data_AF-A0A9E0QM93-F1
#
_entry.id   AF-A0A9E0QM93-F1
#
_cell.length_a   1.000
_cell.length_b   1.000
_cell.length_c   1.000
_cell.angle_alpha   90.00
_cell.angle_beta   90.00
_cell.angle_gamma   90.00
#
_symmetry.space_group_name_H-M   'P 1'
#
loop_
_entity.id
_entity.type
_entity.pdbx_description
1 polymer ?
#
loop_
_entity_poly.entity_id
_entity_poly.type
_entity_poly.pdbx_seq_one_letter_code
_entity_poly.pdbx_strand_id
1 'polypeptide(L)'
;MINKLTLIVTLFILASGQVQAERIKDLASITGVRSNQLVGYGVVVGLNGTGDKVKSGDFTSQSLRSMLSQMGVKIPSTVQIKSKNVAAVIIHASLPPFASPGQQIDVTVNAIG
;
A
#
# COMPACT_ATOMS: atom_id res chain seq x y z
N MET A 1 -56.21 -18.86 40.65
CA MET A 1 -54.75 -18.66 40.78
C MET A 1 -54.00 -18.85 39.47
N ILE A 2 -54.36 -19.84 38.65
CA ILE A 2 -53.72 -20.15 37.35
C ILE A 2 -53.64 -18.96 36.40
N ASN A 3 -54.73 -18.20 36.16
CA ASN A 3 -54.71 -17.08 35.21
C ASN A 3 -53.76 -15.93 35.60
N LYS A 4 -53.52 -15.69 36.90
CA LYS A 4 -52.56 -14.68 37.35
C LYS A 4 -51.12 -15.12 37.09
N LEU A 5 -50.84 -16.41 37.23
CA LEU A 5 -49.54 -17.00 36.94
C LEU A 5 -49.24 -16.91 35.43
N THR A 6 -50.22 -17.19 34.58
CA THR A 6 -50.07 -17.05 33.13
C THR A 6 -49.77 -15.60 32.72
N LEU A 7 -50.45 -14.63 33.34
CA LEU A 7 -50.22 -13.21 33.06
C LEU A 7 -48.80 -12.76 33.44
N ILE A 8 -48.29 -13.22 34.58
CA ILE A 8 -46.93 -12.90 35.06
C ILE A 8 -45.87 -13.48 34.13
N VAL A 9 -46.05 -14.73 33.67
CA VAL A 9 -45.11 -15.37 32.74
C VAL A 9 -45.09 -14.65 31.39
N THR A 10 -46.25 -14.29 30.84
CA THR A 10 -46.32 -13.53 29.58
C THR A 10 -45.66 -12.17 29.70
N LEU A 11 -45.84 -11.48 30.84
CA LEU A 11 -45.19 -10.20 31.09
C LEU A 11 -43.66 -10.34 31.18
N PHE A 12 -43.16 -11.43 31.75
CA PHE A 12 -41.72 -11.71 31.84
C PHE A 12 -41.09 -11.99 30.47
N ILE A 13 -41.81 -12.66 29.58
CA ILE A 13 -41.35 -12.92 28.21
C ILE A 13 -41.28 -11.61 27.40
N LEU A 14 -42.29 -10.74 27.54
CA LEU A 14 -42.30 -9.43 26.89
C LEU A 14 -41.23 -8.47 27.43
N ALA A 15 -40.80 -8.67 28.68
CA ALA A 15 -39.72 -7.90 29.31
C ALA A 15 -38.31 -8.40 28.95
N SER A 16 -38.17 -9.51 28.20
CA SER A 16 -36.87 -9.97 27.74
C SER A 16 -36.33 -9.05 26.65
N GLY A 17 -35.31 -8.25 27.01
CA GLY A 17 -34.66 -7.31 26.11
C GLY A 17 -33.85 -8.02 25.02
N GLN A 18 -33.67 -7.36 23.88
CA GLN A 18 -32.83 -7.87 22.79
C GLN A 18 -31.37 -7.93 23.23
N VAL A 19 -30.76 -9.12 23.19
CA VAL A 19 -29.33 -9.29 23.40
C VAL A 19 -28.58 -8.84 22.14
N GLN A 20 -27.80 -7.78 22.26
CA GLN A 20 -26.85 -7.33 21.24
C GLN A 20 -25.57 -8.15 21.39
N ALA A 21 -25.45 -9.23 20.62
CA ALA A 21 -24.21 -10.01 20.56
C ALA A 21 -23.25 -9.35 19.56
N GLU A 22 -22.29 -8.60 20.08
CA GLU A 22 -21.20 -8.05 19.28
C GLU A 22 -20.10 -9.10 19.10
N ARG A 23 -19.52 -9.20 17.90
CA ARG A 23 -18.51 -10.23 17.64
C ARG A 23 -17.20 -9.78 18.27
N ILE A 24 -16.51 -10.69 18.98
CA ILE A 24 -15.21 -10.38 19.62
C ILE A 24 -14.20 -9.80 18.62
N LYS A 25 -14.22 -10.24 17.35
CA LYS A 25 -13.37 -9.71 16.27
C LYS A 25 -13.65 -8.25 15.91
N ASP A 26 -14.83 -7.72 16.24
CA ASP A 26 -15.20 -6.33 16.00
C ASP A 26 -14.71 -5.43 17.17
N LEU A 27 -14.39 -6.03 18.33
CA LEU A 27 -13.96 -5.34 19.55
C LEU A 27 -12.47 -5.56 19.90
N ALA A 28 -11.78 -6.48 19.23
CA ALA A 28 -10.42 -6.88 19.58
C ALA A 28 -9.48 -6.88 18.35
N SER A 29 -8.32 -6.25 18.49
CA SER A 29 -7.22 -6.33 17.53
C SER A 29 -6.22 -7.41 17.93
N ILE A 30 -5.72 -8.17 16.96
CA ILE A 30 -4.68 -9.19 17.22
C ILE A 30 -3.32 -8.49 17.36
N THR A 31 -2.68 -8.66 18.51
CA THR A 31 -1.32 -8.13 18.75
C THR A 31 -0.32 -8.74 17.77
N GLY A 32 0.43 -7.90 17.04
CA GLY A 32 1.40 -8.32 16.01
C GLY A 32 0.91 -8.19 14.57
N VAL A 33 -0.37 -7.85 14.36
CA VAL A 33 -0.96 -7.56 13.05
C VAL A 33 -0.57 -6.13 12.65
N ARG A 34 0.64 -5.98 12.13
CA ARG A 34 1.17 -4.71 11.63
C ARG A 34 1.20 -4.71 10.11
N SER A 35 0.68 -3.65 9.50
CA SER A 35 1.03 -3.32 8.14
C SER A 35 2.48 -2.86 8.08
N ASN A 36 3.19 -3.21 7.01
CA ASN A 36 4.57 -2.79 6.81
C ASN A 36 4.64 -1.86 5.60
N GLN A 37 5.23 -0.68 5.80
CA GLN A 37 5.43 0.24 4.69
C GLN A 37 6.60 -0.24 3.83
N LEU A 38 6.34 -0.39 2.54
CA LEU A 38 7.35 -0.68 1.54
C LEU A 38 7.65 0.63 0.79
N VAL A 39 8.93 0.97 0.70
CA VAL A 39 9.41 2.11 -0.07
C VAL A 39 10.45 1.61 -1.04
N GLY A 40 10.24 1.88 -2.32
CA GLY A 40 11.13 1.52 -3.41
C GLY A 40 11.50 2.74 -4.24
N TYR A 41 12.66 2.67 -4.88
CA TYR A 41 13.13 3.67 -5.83
C TYR A 41 13.36 3.00 -7.18
N GLY A 42 12.90 3.64 -8.25
CA GLY A 42 12.96 3.07 -9.59
C GLY A 42 13.11 4.11 -10.69
N VAL A 43 13.35 3.59 -11.88
CA VAL A 43 13.40 4.37 -13.12
C VAL A 43 12.32 3.82 -14.05
N VAL A 44 11.44 4.68 -14.55
CA VAL A 44 10.36 4.30 -15.48
C VAL A 44 10.62 4.95 -16.83
N VAL A 45 10.41 4.18 -17.90
CA VAL A 45 10.48 4.66 -19.29
C VAL A 45 9.06 4.89 -19.79
N GLY A 46 8.78 6.10 -20.25
CA GLY A 46 7.46 6.54 -20.71
C GLY A 46 7.46 7.02 -22.16
N LEU A 47 6.38 7.70 -22.54
CA LEU A 47 6.19 8.28 -23.87
C LEU A 47 7.18 9.43 -24.14
N ASN A 48 7.30 9.80 -25.42
CA ASN A 48 8.22 10.85 -25.82
C ASN A 48 7.84 12.21 -25.24
N GLY A 49 8.73 12.76 -24.42
CA GLY A 49 8.53 14.06 -23.78
C GLY A 49 7.73 14.04 -22.47
N THR A 50 7.35 12.86 -21.95
CA THR A 50 6.63 12.74 -20.66
C THR A 50 7.52 12.39 -19.47
N GLY A 51 8.83 12.26 -19.68
CA GLY A 51 9.79 12.00 -18.60
C GLY A 51 10.39 13.28 -18.02
N ASP A 52 11.20 13.11 -16.97
CA ASP A 52 11.86 14.23 -16.30
C ASP A 52 12.82 14.95 -17.26
N LYS A 53 12.89 16.27 -17.19
CA LYS A 53 13.93 17.04 -17.88
C LYS A 53 15.24 16.88 -17.11
N VAL A 54 15.96 15.78 -17.38
CA VAL A 54 17.20 15.43 -16.68
C VAL A 54 18.27 16.52 -16.90
N LYS A 55 18.56 17.31 -15.86
CA LYS A 55 19.74 18.17 -15.80
C LYS A 55 20.90 17.40 -15.18
N SER A 56 22.11 17.90 -15.42
CA SER A 56 23.32 17.30 -14.87
C SER A 56 23.35 17.45 -13.35
N GLY A 57 23.36 16.32 -12.63
CA GLY A 57 23.29 16.28 -11.17
C GLY A 57 21.99 15.69 -10.61
N ASP A 58 20.97 15.48 -11.45
CA ASP A 58 19.67 14.97 -11.01
C ASP A 58 19.70 13.45 -10.76
N PHE A 59 18.92 13.00 -9.76
CA PHE A 59 18.79 11.60 -9.34
C PHE A 59 18.45 10.64 -10.50
N THR A 60 17.63 11.09 -11.46
CA THR A 60 17.27 10.36 -12.68
C THR A 60 18.50 10.00 -13.54
N SER A 61 19.48 10.90 -13.65
CA SER A 61 20.71 10.66 -14.44
C SER A 61 21.61 9.61 -13.81
N GLN A 62 21.76 9.65 -12.49
CA GLN A 62 22.59 8.70 -11.74
C GLN A 62 21.95 7.31 -11.74
N SER A 63 20.64 7.26 -11.65
CA SER A 63 19.88 6.00 -11.59
C SER A 63 19.86 5.29 -12.92
N LEU A 64 19.70 6.06 -14.01
CA LEU A 64 19.84 5.54 -15.37
C LEU A 64 21.29 5.05 -15.64
N ARG A 65 22.32 5.74 -15.13
CA ARG A 65 23.71 5.23 -15.19
C ARG A 65 23.86 3.90 -14.46
N SER A 66 23.34 3.79 -13.25
CA SER A 66 23.42 2.55 -12.46
C SER A 66 22.69 1.40 -13.15
N MET A 67 21.49 1.64 -13.70
CA MET A 67 20.74 0.65 -14.49
C MET A 67 21.54 0.19 -15.71
N LEU A 68 22.05 1.13 -16.51
CA LEU A 68 22.82 0.81 -17.71
C LEU A 68 24.10 0.06 -17.35
N SER A 69 24.76 0.41 -16.25
CA SER A 69 25.93 -0.31 -15.75
C SER A 69 25.63 -1.75 -15.34
N GLN A 70 24.47 -2.01 -14.72
CA GLN A 70 24.02 -3.38 -14.41
C GLN A 70 23.72 -4.19 -15.68
N MET A 71 23.27 -3.53 -16.74
CA MET A 71 23.08 -4.13 -18.08
C MET A 71 24.38 -4.26 -18.88
N GLY A 72 25.55 -3.96 -18.28
CA GLY A 72 26.86 -4.04 -18.94
C GLY A 72 27.25 -2.82 -19.76
N VAL A 73 26.44 -1.77 -19.79
CA VAL A 73 26.70 -0.52 -20.51
C VAL A 73 27.35 0.50 -19.58
N LYS A 74 28.66 0.72 -19.75
CA LYS A 74 29.42 1.69 -18.96
C LYS A 74 29.39 3.07 -19.62
N ILE A 75 28.73 4.03 -18.99
CA ILE A 75 28.73 5.42 -19.42
C ILE A 75 29.78 6.19 -18.59
N PRO A 76 30.77 6.86 -19.23
CA PRO A 76 31.73 7.69 -18.52
C PRO A 76 31.03 8.80 -17.73
N SER A 77 31.55 9.15 -16.56
CA SER A 77 30.99 10.20 -15.69
C SER A 77 30.94 11.59 -16.36
N THR A 78 31.78 11.82 -17.36
CA THR A 78 31.83 13.06 -18.16
C THR A 78 30.67 13.20 -19.15
N VAL A 79 30.00 12.10 -19.51
CA VAL A 79 28.88 12.13 -20.46
C VAL A 79 27.59 12.45 -19.73
N GLN A 80 26.99 13.60 -20.05
CA GLN A 80 25.69 14.00 -19.50
C GLN A 80 24.57 13.19 -20.16
N ILE A 81 23.87 12.38 -19.37
CA ILE A 81 22.67 11.69 -19.84
C ILE A 81 21.50 12.67 -19.82
N LYS A 82 21.05 13.06 -21.01
CA LYS A 82 19.84 13.85 -21.20
C LYS A 82 18.74 12.92 -21.68
N SER A 83 17.75 12.66 -20.84
CA SER A 83 16.52 11.97 -21.25
C SER A 83 15.34 12.92 -21.14
N LYS A 84 14.35 12.75 -22.03
CA LYS A 84 13.04 13.40 -21.95
C LYS A 84 11.90 12.38 -21.82
N ASN A 85 12.26 11.10 -21.73
CA ASN A 85 11.32 9.97 -21.81
C ASN A 85 11.49 9.03 -20.61
N VAL A 86 12.38 9.37 -19.69
CA VAL A 86 12.70 8.57 -18.51
C VAL A 86 12.47 9.45 -17.29
N ALA A 87 11.76 8.92 -16.31
CA ALA A 87 11.49 9.58 -15.03
C ALA A 87 12.02 8.74 -13.87
N ALA A 88 12.60 9.40 -12.86
CA ALA A 88 12.86 8.78 -11.58
C ALA A 88 11.55 8.77 -10.77
N VAL A 89 11.23 7.63 -10.19
CA VAL A 89 9.99 7.46 -9.43
C VAL A 89 10.26 6.91 -8.05
N ILE A 90 9.44 7.36 -7.09
CA ILE A 90 9.33 6.75 -5.77
C ILE A 90 8.08 5.88 -5.76
N ILE A 91 8.23 4.67 -5.27
CA ILE A 91 7.17 3.68 -5.17
C ILE A 91 6.87 3.48 -3.68
N HIS A 92 5.62 3.65 -3.30
CA HIS A 92 5.14 3.40 -1.94
C HIS A 92 4.07 2.33 -1.96
N ALA A 93 4.12 1.41 -1.00
CA ALA A 93 3.05 0.45 -0.75
C ALA A 93 2.90 0.17 0.73
N SER A 94 1.72 -0.32 1.11
CA SER A 94 1.44 -0.85 2.44
C SER A 94 1.21 -2.35 2.30
N LEU A 95 2.12 -3.16 2.85
CA LEU A 95 1.96 -4.60 2.90
C LEU A 95 0.99 -4.95 4.02
N PRO A 96 -0.19 -5.53 3.71
CA PRO A 96 -1.13 -5.93 4.74
C PRO A 96 -0.55 -7.05 5.60
N PRO A 97 -0.99 -7.15 6.86
CA PRO A 97 -0.63 -8.26 7.73
C PRO A 97 -1.07 -9.59 7.11
N PHE A 98 -0.27 -10.64 7.28
CA PHE A 98 -0.50 -11.98 6.72
C PHE A 98 -0.54 -12.07 5.19
N ALA A 99 0.05 -11.10 4.48
CA ALA A 99 0.23 -11.19 3.05
C ALA A 99 1.03 -12.45 2.67
N SER A 100 0.54 -13.20 1.67
CA SER A 100 1.19 -14.42 1.18
C SER A 100 1.99 -14.18 -0.11
N PRO A 101 3.02 -15.00 -0.41
CA PRO A 101 3.74 -14.90 -1.68
C PRO A 101 2.79 -15.01 -2.88
N GLY A 102 2.93 -14.08 -3.82
CA GLY A 102 2.07 -13.99 -5.02
C GLY A 102 0.78 -13.17 -4.85
N GLN A 103 0.49 -12.69 -3.64
CA GLN A 103 -0.63 -11.77 -3.41
C GLN A 103 -0.36 -10.41 -4.06
N GLN A 104 -1.34 -9.90 -4.80
CA GLN A 104 -1.26 -8.56 -5.38
C GLN A 104 -1.48 -7.51 -4.28
N ILE A 105 -0.69 -6.44 -4.35
CA ILE A 105 -0.82 -5.27 -3.49
C ILE A 105 -0.84 -4.01 -4.34
N ASP A 106 -1.63 -3.04 -3.92
CA ASP A 106 -1.68 -1.74 -4.57
C ASP A 106 -0.41 -0.93 -4.23
N VAL A 107 0.12 -0.26 -5.25
CA VAL A 107 1.31 0.58 -5.15
C VAL A 107 0.96 2.00 -5.63
N THR A 108 1.52 3.00 -4.95
CA THR A 108 1.48 4.40 -5.39
C THR A 108 2.83 4.74 -5.99
N VAL A 109 2.84 5.26 -7.22
CA VAL A 109 4.05 5.64 -7.95
C VAL A 109 4.01 7.14 -8.21
N ASN A 110 5.02 7.86 -7.74
CA ASN A 110 5.14 9.31 -7.93
C ASN A 110 6.44 9.63 -8.67
N ALA A 111 6.36 10.49 -9.69
CA ALA A 111 7.55 11.03 -10.35
C ALA A 111 8.20 12.12 -9.48
N ILE A 112 9.53 12.21 -9.53
CA ILE A 112 10.31 13.20 -8.76
C ILE A 112 10.54 14.50 -9.55
N GLY A 113 10.44 14.45 -10.88
CA GLY A 113 10.82 15.55 -11.79
C GLY A 113 9.69 16.44 -12.31
#